data_AF-A0A2U1T6U3-F1
#
_entry.id   AF-A0A2U1T6U3-F1
#
_cell.length_a   1.000
_cell.length_b   1.000
_cell.length_c   1.000
_cell.angle_alpha   90.00
_cell.angle_beta   90.00
_cell.angle_gamma   90.00
#
_symmetry.space_group_name_H-M   'P 1'
#
loop_
_entity.id
_entity.type
_entity.pdbx_description
1 polymer ?
#
loop_
_entity_poly.entity_id
_entity_poly.type
_entity_poly.pdbx_seq_one_letter_code
_entity_poly.pdbx_strand_id
1 'polypeptide(L)'
;MTDNWTRVEGTGWIELKGFGKINPRQDNVAGGRTFFTAMTDQDEYALAHGEHVGWGPETWSFEFEEPFFLSDSSGKNCIEIVISPGKGGKYAIRFRPGQLPQASGGAW
;
A
#
# COMPACT_ATOMS: atom_id res chain seq x y z
N MET A 1 -8.67 3.01 -20.74
CA MET A 1 -8.48 3.61 -19.40
C MET A 1 -7.00 3.85 -19.27
N THR A 2 -6.56 5.09 -19.08
CA THR A 2 -5.14 5.43 -19.09
C THR A 2 -4.45 4.84 -17.86
N ASP A 3 -3.50 3.93 -18.10
CA ASP A 3 -2.63 3.27 -17.11
C ASP A 3 -1.61 4.24 -16.47
N ASN A 4 -2.07 5.41 -16.01
CA ASN A 4 -1.19 6.46 -15.50
C ASN A 4 -0.80 6.17 -14.04
N TRP A 5 0.14 5.25 -13.89
CA TRP A 5 0.82 5.01 -12.62
C TRP A 5 1.70 6.21 -12.25
N THR A 6 1.55 6.69 -11.02
CA THR A 6 2.48 7.65 -10.40
C THR A 6 3.56 6.87 -9.66
N ARG A 7 4.83 7.26 -9.84
CA ARG A 7 5.96 6.64 -9.14
C ARG A 7 6.60 7.63 -8.18
N VAL A 8 6.86 7.18 -6.96
CA VAL A 8 7.61 7.90 -5.93
C VAL A 8 8.66 6.98 -5.31
N GLU A 9 9.76 7.55 -4.81
CA GLU A 9 10.84 6.79 -4.19
C GLU A 9 11.28 7.44 -2.89
N GLY A 10 11.55 6.63 -1.87
CA GLY A 10 11.98 7.16 -0.58
C GLY A 10 12.32 6.09 0.44
N THR A 11 12.57 6.54 1.67
CA THR A 11 12.83 5.72 2.86
C THR A 11 11.90 6.18 3.98
N GLY A 12 11.42 5.27 4.83
CA GLY A 12 10.48 5.63 5.89
C GLY A 12 9.14 6.04 5.30
N TRP A 13 8.56 7.15 5.77
CA TRP A 13 7.31 7.68 5.24
C TRP A 13 7.49 8.30 3.85
N ILE A 14 6.77 7.76 2.88
CA ILE A 14 6.75 8.18 1.48
C ILE A 14 5.36 8.73 1.16
N GLU A 15 5.30 9.93 0.61
CA GLU A 15 4.04 10.60 0.27
C GLU A 15 3.37 9.96 -0.95
N LEU A 16 2.06 9.73 -0.83
CA LEU A 16 1.16 9.26 -1.88
C LEU A 16 0.17 10.39 -2.17
N LYS A 17 0.55 11.28 -3.09
CA LYS A 17 -0.21 12.52 -3.37
C LYS A 17 -1.69 12.25 -3.64
N GLY A 18 -2.56 12.87 -2.84
CA GLY A 18 -4.02 12.73 -2.93
C GLY A 18 -4.59 11.52 -2.16
N PHE A 19 -3.75 10.82 -1.40
CA PHE A 19 -4.15 9.75 -0.51
C PHE A 19 -3.60 9.93 0.90
N GLY A 20 -2.29 10.13 1.05
CA GLY A 20 -1.61 10.19 2.34
C GLY A 20 -0.14 9.78 2.27
N LYS A 21 0.26 8.81 3.09
CA LYS A 21 1.66 8.36 3.21
C LYS A 21 1.77 6.86 3.52
N ILE A 22 2.85 6.23 3.07
CA ILE A 22 3.16 4.83 3.31
C ILE A 22 4.57 4.66 3.85
N ASN A 23 4.76 3.72 4.77
CA ASN A 23 6.05 3.40 5.38
C ASN A 23 6.37 1.91 5.22
N PRO A 24 6.93 1.50 4.07
CA PRO A 24 7.44 0.15 3.86
C PRO A 24 8.75 -0.09 4.62
N ARG A 25 8.89 -1.30 5.15
CA ARG A 25 10.00 -1.75 5.99
C ARG A 25 10.31 -3.21 5.70
N GLN A 26 11.56 -3.61 5.92
CA GLN A 26 12.01 -4.99 5.80
C GLN A 26 12.78 -5.36 7.07
N ASP A 27 12.45 -6.50 7.68
CA ASP A 27 13.08 -6.90 8.95
C ASP A 27 14.53 -7.40 8.79
N ASN A 28 14.95 -7.85 7.59
CA ASN A 28 16.32 -8.24 7.22
C ASN A 28 16.57 -8.21 5.68
N VAL A 29 17.77 -7.81 5.24
CA VAL A 29 18.11 -7.60 3.81
C VAL A 29 18.18 -8.91 2.98
N ALA A 30 18.36 -10.07 3.62
CA ALA A 30 18.56 -11.37 2.96
C ALA A 30 17.44 -12.38 3.31
N GLY A 31 16.21 -12.11 2.85
CA GLY A 31 15.04 -12.97 3.10
C GLY A 31 14.14 -12.52 4.25
N GLY A 32 14.27 -11.26 4.68
CA GLY A 32 13.43 -10.69 5.72
C GLY A 32 11.99 -10.43 5.27
N ARG A 33 11.08 -10.48 6.22
CA ARG A 33 9.66 -10.17 6.03
C ARG A 33 9.49 -8.69 5.75
N THR A 34 8.59 -8.41 4.84
CA THR A 34 8.23 -7.08 4.35
C THR A 34 6.94 -6.63 5.01
N PHE A 35 6.96 -5.43 5.59
CA PHE A 35 5.82 -4.84 6.30
C PHE A 35 5.61 -3.40 5.88
N PHE A 36 4.38 -2.90 5.97
CA PHE A 36 4.12 -1.48 5.80
C PHE A 36 3.05 -0.98 6.76
N THR A 37 3.10 0.33 7.03
CA THR A 37 1.98 1.09 7.60
C THR A 37 1.60 2.14 6.58
N ALA A 38 0.32 2.46 6.46
CA ALA A 38 -0.15 3.57 5.65
C ALA A 38 -1.14 4.43 6.44
N MET A 39 -1.10 5.74 6.16
CA MET A 39 -2.03 6.72 6.71
C MET A 39 -2.63 7.54 5.58
N THR A 40 -3.86 7.99 5.77
CA THR A 40 -4.53 8.94 4.88
C THR A 40 -3.99 10.36 5.10
N ASP A 41 -4.38 11.30 4.23
CA ASP A 41 -4.10 12.74 4.39
C ASP A 41 -4.75 13.34 5.65
N GLN A 42 -5.71 12.63 6.27
CA GLN A 42 -6.36 12.98 7.53
C GLN A 42 -5.65 12.39 8.76
N ASP A 43 -4.46 11.81 8.59
CA ASP A 43 -3.70 11.10 9.64
C ASP A 43 -4.46 9.92 10.28
N GLU A 44 -5.42 9.33 9.56
CA GLU A 44 -6.07 8.07 9.93
C GLU A 44 -5.30 6.88 9.34
N TYR A 45 -5.29 5.73 10.01
CA TYR A 45 -4.75 4.51 9.42
C TYR A 45 -5.57 4.08 8.21
N ALA A 46 -4.89 3.85 7.10
CA ALA A 46 -5.52 3.30 5.90
C ALA A 46 -5.86 1.82 6.13
N LEU A 47 -6.88 1.32 5.45
CA LEU A 47 -7.15 -0.11 5.35
C LEU A 47 -6.44 -0.68 4.14
N ALA A 48 -5.93 -1.91 4.24
CA ALA A 48 -5.25 -2.58 3.15
C ALA A 48 -6.00 -3.84 2.71
N HIS A 49 -6.10 -4.05 1.39
CA HIS A 49 -6.89 -5.11 0.77
C HIS A 49 -6.10 -5.78 -0.34
N GLY A 50 -6.05 -7.11 -0.36
CA GLY A 50 -5.36 -7.88 -1.39
C GLY A 50 -5.07 -9.30 -0.91
N GLU A 51 -4.85 -10.23 -1.84
CA GLU A 51 -4.58 -11.63 -1.53
C GLU A 51 -3.26 -11.83 -0.76
N HIS A 52 -2.28 -10.96 -1.03
CA HIS A 52 -0.93 -11.00 -0.44
C HIS A 52 -0.74 -9.97 0.68
N VAL A 53 -1.82 -9.33 1.14
CA VAL A 53 -1.82 -8.44 2.30
C VAL A 53 -2.35 -9.20 3.50
N GLY A 54 -1.55 -9.32 4.55
CA GLY A 54 -1.93 -10.01 5.77
C GLY A 54 -1.50 -9.25 7.01
N TRP A 55 -2.14 -9.57 8.14
CA TRP A 55 -1.77 -9.17 9.50
C TRP A 55 -2.01 -7.70 9.90
N GLY A 56 -2.39 -7.52 11.18
CA GLY A 56 -2.30 -6.29 11.95
C GLY A 56 -3.47 -5.28 11.85
N PRO A 57 -3.81 -4.57 12.94
CA PRO A 57 -4.80 -3.48 12.90
C PRO A 57 -4.30 -2.24 12.16
N GLU A 58 -2.97 -2.05 12.08
CA GLU A 58 -2.33 -0.82 11.57
C GLU A 58 -1.04 -1.11 10.77
N THR A 59 -0.61 -2.36 10.66
CA THR A 59 0.64 -2.74 9.96
C THR A 59 0.48 -4.09 9.32
N TRP A 60 0.72 -4.15 8.02
CA TRP A 60 0.47 -5.34 7.19
C TRP A 60 1.75 -5.88 6.58
N SER A 61 1.79 -7.18 6.34
CA SER A 61 2.78 -7.80 5.46
C SER A 61 2.40 -7.58 4.00
N PHE A 62 3.40 -7.53 3.12
CA PHE A 62 3.21 -7.43 1.67
C PHE A 62 4.27 -8.22 0.92
N GLU A 63 4.07 -8.50 -0.35
CA GLU A 63 5.08 -9.06 -1.25
C GLU A 63 5.51 -8.00 -2.29
N PHE A 64 6.79 -7.99 -2.64
CA PHE A 64 7.28 -7.04 -3.65
C PHE A 64 6.69 -7.37 -5.03
N GLU A 65 6.45 -6.33 -5.81
CA GLU A 65 5.86 -6.39 -7.16
C GLU A 65 4.42 -6.92 -7.23
N GLU A 66 3.84 -7.36 -6.11
CA GLU A 66 2.44 -7.76 -6.03
C GLU A 66 1.53 -6.56 -5.72
N PRO A 67 0.48 -6.31 -6.53
CA PRO A 67 -0.43 -5.19 -6.32
C PRO A 67 -1.38 -5.45 -5.14
N PHE A 68 -1.70 -4.38 -4.43
CA PHE A 68 -2.77 -4.36 -3.43
C PHE A 68 -3.45 -3.00 -3.38
N PHE A 69 -4.55 -2.90 -2.64
CA PHE A 69 -5.32 -1.67 -2.51
C PHE A 69 -5.18 -1.07 -1.13
N LEU A 70 -5.10 0.25 -1.06
CA LEU A 70 -5.31 1.01 0.16
C LEU A 70 -6.61 1.79 0.07
N SER A 71 -7.37 1.84 1.16
CA SER A 71 -8.55 2.68 1.26
C SER A 71 -8.58 3.49 2.55
N ASP A 72 -9.32 4.60 2.53
CA ASP A 72 -9.80 5.21 3.76
C ASP A 72 -10.84 4.29 4.45
N SER A 73 -11.25 4.69 5.66
CA SER A 73 -12.27 4.00 6.45
C SER A 73 -13.63 3.95 5.75
N SER A 74 -13.90 4.88 4.83
CA SER A 74 -15.14 4.97 4.07
C SER A 74 -15.18 4.12 2.80
N GLY A 75 -14.02 3.62 2.34
CA GLY A 75 -13.85 2.93 1.07
C GLY A 75 -14.00 3.83 -0.17
N LYS A 76 -14.17 5.15 0.00
CA LYS A 76 -14.42 6.10 -1.10
C LYS A 76 -13.13 6.59 -1.72
N ASN A 77 -12.08 6.75 -0.92
CA ASN A 77 -10.75 7.04 -1.43
C ASN A 77 -9.96 5.74 -1.49
N CYS A 78 -9.68 5.26 -2.69
CA CYS A 78 -8.98 4.00 -2.91
C CYS A 78 -7.87 4.18 -3.95
N ILE A 79 -6.70 3.63 -3.66
CA ILE A 79 -5.59 3.56 -4.59
C ILE A 79 -5.08 2.13 -4.70
N GLU A 80 -4.68 1.75 -5.91
CA GLU A 80 -3.93 0.53 -6.15
C GLU A 80 -2.43 0.86 -6.03
N ILE A 81 -1.68 0.02 -5.33
CA ILE A 81 -0.27 0.21 -5.02
C ILE A 81 0.54 -1.03 -5.40
N VAL A 82 1.74 -0.79 -5.91
CA VAL A 82 2.82 -1.79 -6.01
C VAL A 82 4.05 -1.24 -5.30
N ILE A 83 4.69 -2.06 -4.46
CA ILE A 83 5.95 -1.74 -3.78
C ILE A 83 7.08 -2.53 -4.42
N SER A 84 8.17 -1.83 -4.76
CA SER A 84 9.39 -2.39 -5.35
C SER A 84 10.61 -2.11 -4.45
N PRO A 85 11.59 -3.02 -4.37
CA PRO A 85 12.85 -2.74 -3.70
C PRO A 85 13.63 -1.67 -4.47
N GLY A 86 14.14 -0.67 -3.75
CA GLY A 86 15.00 0.39 -4.27
C GLY A 86 16.45 0.24 -3.83
N LYS A 87 17.36 0.98 -4.50
CA LYS A 87 18.78 0.99 -4.12
C LYS A 87 19.00 1.69 -2.78
N GLY A 88 19.91 1.17 -1.96
CA GLY A 88 20.33 1.81 -0.71
C GLY A 88 19.26 1.82 0.37
N GLY A 89 18.43 0.77 0.45
CA GLY A 89 17.35 0.67 1.46
C GLY A 89 16.12 1.53 1.15
N LYS A 90 16.05 2.10 -0.05
CA LYS A 90 14.86 2.80 -0.55
C LYS A 90 13.78 1.83 -1.00
N TYR A 91 12.57 2.34 -1.12
CA TYR A 91 11.45 1.68 -1.77
C TYR A 91 10.95 2.56 -2.91
N ALA A 92 10.58 1.93 -4.02
CA ALA A 92 9.85 2.58 -5.08
C ALA A 92 8.38 2.18 -4.98
N ILE A 93 7.49 3.16 -4.90
CA ILE A 93 6.05 2.95 -4.83
C ILE A 93 5.45 3.40 -6.15
N ARG A 94 4.68 2.52 -6.78
CA ARG A 94 3.81 2.85 -7.90
C ARG A 94 2.38 2.87 -7.40
N PHE A 95 1.63 3.93 -7.66
CA PHE A 95 0.23 4.00 -7.29
C PHE A 95 -0.64 4.68 -8.36
N ARG A 96 -1.92 4.32 -8.38
CA ARG A 96 -2.95 4.93 -9.23
C ARG A 96 -4.30 4.94 -8.51
N PRO A 97 -5.25 5.81 -8.91
CA PRO A 97 -6.63 5.69 -8.45
C PRO A 97 -7.15 4.28 -8.70
N GLY A 98 -7.71 3.66 -7.66
CA GLY A 98 -8.25 2.32 -7.68
C GLY A 98 -9.73 2.32 -7.36
N GLN A 99 -10.36 1.16 -7.53
CA GLN A 99 -11.66 0.87 -6.95
C GLN A 99 -11.49 -0.43 -6.18
N LEU A 100 -11.98 -0.46 -4.92
CA LEU A 100 -12.02 -1.73 -4.20
C LEU A 100 -12.84 -2.71 -5.02
N PRO A 101 -12.41 -3.97 -5.15
CA PRO A 101 -13.27 -4.99 -5.73
C PRO A 101 -14.58 -4.96 -4.95
N GLN A 102 -15.70 -4.72 -5.64
CA GLN A 102 -17.00 -4.83 -5.00
C GLN A 102 -17.06 -6.24 -4.42
N ALA A 103 -17.19 -6.33 -3.09
CA ALA A 103 -17.53 -7.58 -2.46
C ALA A 103 -18.88 -8.00 -3.04
N SER A 104 -18.87 -8.86 -4.06
CA SER A 104 -20.04 -9.59 -4.49
C SER A 104 -20.47 -10.38 -3.26
N GLY A 105 -21.62 -9.98 -2.70
CA GLY A 105 -22.08 -10.36 -1.37
C GLY A 105 -21.83 -11.84 -1.04
N GLY A 106 -20.98 -12.06 -0.05
CA GLY A 106 -20.88 -13.30 0.69
C GLY A 106 -21.18 -12.98 2.14
N ALA A 107 -22.46 -13.07 2.51
CA ALA A 107 -22.85 -13.12 3.92
C ALA A 107 -22.15 -14.34 4.54
N TRP A 108 -21.45 -14.13 5.66
CA TRP A 108 -21.08 -15.17 6.60
C TRP A 108 -21.83 -14.91 7.90
#